data_AF-A0A520V0Y8-F1
#
_entry.id   AF-A0A520V0Y8-F1
#
_cell.length_a   1.000
_cell.length_b   1.000
_cell.length_c   1.000
_cell.angle_alpha   90.00
_cell.angle_beta   90.00
_cell.angle_gamma   90.00
#
_symmetry.space_group_name_H-M   'P 1'
#
loop_
_entity.id
_entity.type
_entity.pdbx_description
1 polymer ?
#
loop_
_entity_poly.entity_id
_entity_poly.type
_entity_poly.pdbx_seq_one_letter_code
_entity_poly.pdbx_strand_id
1 'polypeptide(L)'
;MCSMYINGEAHGPDRGVTTCQLHMRMFKDGDTITIEPWRAAAFPVIKDLAVDRSAFDRIQHAGGYISVNTSGNTQDANSIPIAKEAADTAMDAATCIGCGACVATCKNSSAMLFVGAKVSQYALLPQGQVEAADRVKNMVSQMDLEGFGNCTNTGACEIECPKGISLENIARMNREFLKASIKG
;
A
#
# COMPACT_ATOMS: atom_id res chain seq x y z
N MET A 1 -11.19 3.46 10.47
CA MET A 1 -10.96 2.33 9.55
C MET A 1 -11.12 1.03 10.33
N CYS A 2 -11.62 -0.07 9.73
CA CYS A 2 -11.99 -1.33 10.42
C CYS A 2 -10.81 -2.30 10.63
N SER A 3 -9.57 -1.81 10.61
CA SER A 3 -8.37 -2.63 10.47
C SER A 3 -7.93 -3.27 11.80
N MET A 4 -8.02 -4.60 11.93
CA MET A 4 -7.68 -5.36 13.14
C MET A 4 -7.38 -6.84 12.83
N TYR A 5 -6.64 -7.47 13.74
CA TYR A 5 -6.38 -8.91 13.71
C TYR A 5 -7.58 -9.68 14.23
N ILE A 6 -7.90 -10.78 13.57
CA ILE A 6 -8.93 -11.71 14.02
C ILE A 6 -8.35 -13.12 13.94
N ASN A 7 -8.22 -13.79 15.09
CA ASN A 7 -7.57 -15.09 15.24
C ASN A 7 -6.15 -15.14 14.66
N GLY A 8 -5.38 -14.04 14.79
CA GLY A 8 -4.00 -13.95 14.30
C GLY A 8 -3.86 -13.65 12.80
N GLU A 9 -4.97 -13.52 12.06
CA GLU A 9 -4.98 -13.15 10.64
C GLU A 9 -5.44 -11.71 10.43
N ALA A 10 -4.81 -11.00 9.49
CA ALA A 10 -5.15 -9.60 9.23
C ALA A 10 -6.50 -9.54 8.51
N HIS A 11 -7.47 -8.84 9.09
CA HIS A 11 -8.88 -8.86 8.66
C HIS A 11 -9.63 -10.19 8.83
N GLY A 12 -8.98 -11.23 9.36
CA GLY A 12 -9.59 -12.52 9.66
C GLY A 12 -9.45 -13.58 8.56
N PRO A 13 -10.17 -14.71 8.68
CA PRO A 13 -9.92 -15.91 7.88
C PRO A 13 -10.45 -15.86 6.44
N ASP A 14 -11.26 -14.86 6.10
CA ASP A 14 -11.77 -14.70 4.73
C ASP A 14 -10.72 -13.97 3.86
N ARG A 15 -10.80 -14.13 2.53
CA ARG A 15 -9.79 -13.59 1.60
C ARG A 15 -10.41 -12.56 0.66
N GLY A 16 -9.65 -11.50 0.36
CA GLY A 16 -10.11 -10.41 -0.51
C GLY A 16 -11.16 -9.49 0.14
N VAL A 17 -11.29 -9.51 1.47
CA VAL A 17 -12.26 -8.71 2.22
C VAL A 17 -11.60 -8.01 3.41
N THR A 18 -12.22 -6.93 3.87
CA THR A 18 -11.82 -6.28 5.12
C THR A 18 -12.69 -6.76 6.28
N THR A 19 -12.28 -6.49 7.51
CA THR A 19 -13.02 -6.87 8.73
C THR A 19 -14.50 -6.46 8.70
N CYS A 20 -14.85 -5.29 8.14
CA CYS A 20 -16.25 -4.86 8.09
C CYS A 20 -17.11 -5.63 7.06
N GLN A 21 -16.48 -6.45 6.22
CA GLN A 21 -17.11 -7.37 5.27
C GLN A 21 -16.97 -8.83 5.73
N LEU A 22 -16.25 -9.09 6.83
CA LEU A 22 -16.18 -10.42 7.42
C LEU A 22 -17.50 -10.74 8.11
N HIS A 23 -18.04 -11.93 7.83
CA HIS A 23 -19.32 -12.36 8.38
C HIS A 23 -19.15 -13.48 9.41
N MET A 24 -20.03 -13.51 10.43
CA MET A 24 -19.99 -14.53 11.49
C MET A 24 -20.10 -15.98 10.99
N ARG A 25 -20.72 -16.20 9.83
CA ARG A 25 -20.81 -17.51 9.17
C ARG A 25 -19.46 -18.13 8.76
N MET A 26 -18.38 -17.34 8.82
CA MET A 26 -17.02 -17.84 8.59
C MET A 26 -16.46 -18.60 9.79
N PHE A 27 -17.12 -18.51 10.94
CA PHE A 27 -16.76 -19.18 12.18
C PHE A 27 -17.78 -20.27 12.51
N LYS A 28 -17.35 -21.28 13.27
CA LYS A 28 -18.23 -22.35 13.73
C LYS A 28 -18.88 -21.96 15.04
N ASP A 29 -20.08 -22.49 15.29
CA ASP A 29 -20.75 -22.31 16.57
C ASP A 29 -19.87 -22.86 17.72
N GLY A 30 -19.65 -22.02 18.74
CA GLY A 30 -18.79 -22.33 19.87
C GLY A 30 -17.31 -21.91 19.70
N ASP A 31 -16.91 -21.38 18.53
CA ASP A 31 -15.56 -20.85 18.35
C ASP A 31 -15.32 -19.63 19.26
N THR A 32 -14.11 -19.56 19.83
CA THR A 32 -13.63 -18.34 20.51
C THR A 32 -12.92 -17.45 19.50
N ILE A 33 -13.41 -16.23 19.31
CA ILE A 33 -12.82 -15.25 18.39
C ILE A 33 -11.96 -14.27 19.18
N THR A 34 -10.66 -14.22 18.87
CA THR A 34 -9.72 -13.27 19.45
C THR A 34 -9.52 -12.10 18.50
N ILE A 35 -9.72 -10.88 18.99
CA ILE A 35 -9.58 -9.65 18.20
C ILE A 35 -8.51 -8.76 18.82
N GLU A 36 -7.58 -8.28 17.99
CA GLU A 36 -6.41 -7.53 18.44
C GLU A 36 -6.11 -6.34 17.50
N PRO A 37 -5.50 -5.25 17.99
CA PRO A 37 -5.06 -4.16 17.12
C PRO A 37 -3.91 -4.62 16.21
N TRP A 38 -3.57 -3.80 15.20
CA TRP A 38 -2.33 -4.00 14.44
C TRP A 38 -1.10 -4.02 15.34
N ARG A 39 -0.17 -4.91 14.99
CA ARG A 39 1.11 -5.10 15.68
C ARG A 39 2.24 -4.62 14.78
N ALA A 40 2.55 -3.32 14.84
CA ALA A 40 3.71 -2.74 14.18
C ALA A 40 4.16 -1.49 14.95
N ALA A 41 5.46 -1.29 15.13
CA ALA A 41 5.98 -0.12 15.84
C ALA A 41 5.57 1.20 15.16
N ALA A 42 5.55 1.22 13.82
CA ALA A 42 5.09 2.35 13.02
C ALA A 42 3.56 2.56 13.06
N PHE A 43 2.79 1.61 13.61
CA PHE A 43 1.36 1.73 13.88
C PHE A 43 1.06 1.59 15.38
N PRO A 44 1.45 2.58 16.20
CA PRO A 44 1.28 2.48 17.64
C PRO A 44 -0.21 2.42 18.01
N VAL A 45 -0.52 1.61 19.03
CA VAL A 45 -1.88 1.51 19.58
C VAL A 45 -2.22 2.82 20.30
N ILE A 46 -3.32 3.43 19.90
CA ILE A 46 -3.89 4.60 20.59
C ILE A 46 -4.69 4.12 21.79
N LYS A 47 -5.68 3.25 21.54
CA LYS A 47 -6.55 2.66 22.56
C LYS A 47 -7.34 1.49 21.97
N ASP A 48 -7.48 0.41 22.74
CA ASP A 48 -8.24 -0.78 22.36
C ASP A 48 -7.77 -1.33 20.99
N LEU A 49 -8.65 -1.30 19.97
CA LEU A 49 -8.35 -1.75 18.61
C LEU A 49 -7.89 -0.62 17.67
N ALA A 50 -7.87 0.62 18.15
CA ALA A 50 -7.48 1.78 17.34
C ALA A 50 -5.97 1.98 17.36
N VAL A 51 -5.37 2.09 16.17
CA VAL A 51 -3.95 2.38 15.95
C VAL A 51 -3.77 3.66 15.15
N ASP A 52 -2.68 4.37 15.39
CA ASP A 52 -2.26 5.49 14.55
C ASP A 52 -1.65 4.94 13.26
N ARG A 53 -2.09 5.47 12.11
CA ARG A 53 -1.57 5.12 10.77
C ARG A 53 -1.09 6.33 9.98
N SER A 54 -0.92 7.47 10.65
CA SER A 54 -0.48 8.73 10.04
C SER A 54 0.87 8.62 9.31
N ALA A 55 1.67 7.59 9.62
CA ALA A 55 2.86 7.21 8.86
C ALA A 55 2.58 6.98 7.36
N PHE A 56 1.44 6.37 7.01
CA PHE A 56 1.04 6.20 5.60
C PHE A 56 0.70 7.53 4.94
N ASP A 57 0.08 8.46 5.66
CA ASP A 57 -0.24 9.78 5.13
C ASP A 57 1.05 10.57 4.84
N ARG A 58 2.02 10.52 5.74
CA ARG A 58 3.35 11.14 5.54
C ARG A 58 4.09 10.56 4.34
N ILE A 59 4.06 9.23 4.16
CA ILE A 59 4.60 8.59 2.95
C ILE A 59 3.87 9.06 1.69
N GLN A 60 2.53 9.14 1.73
CA GLN A 60 1.76 9.62 0.58
C GLN A 60 2.12 11.06 0.23
N HIS A 61 2.30 11.94 1.23
CA HIS A 61 2.72 13.32 1.03
C HIS A 61 4.16 13.47 0.50
N ALA A 62 5.03 12.48 0.69
CA ALA A 62 6.42 12.54 0.22
C ALA A 62 6.58 12.37 -1.31
N GLY A 63 5.56 11.87 -2.01
CA GLY A 63 5.63 11.70 -3.47
C GLY A 63 4.47 10.96 -4.13
N GLY A 64 3.45 10.55 -3.36
CA GLY A 64 2.26 9.88 -3.85
C GLY A 64 1.28 10.84 -4.54
N TYR A 65 1.77 11.71 -5.41
CA TYR A 65 0.94 12.66 -6.17
C TYR A 65 1.59 12.95 -7.53
N ILE A 66 0.88 13.74 -8.32
CA ILE A 66 1.34 14.29 -9.60
C ILE A 66 1.45 15.81 -9.43
N SER A 67 2.65 16.38 -9.55
CA SER A 67 2.91 17.81 -9.27
C SER A 67 2.57 18.73 -10.45
N VAL A 68 1.53 18.44 -11.22
CA VAL A 68 1.16 19.24 -12.40
C VAL A 68 0.15 20.31 -11.99
N ASN A 69 0.44 21.56 -12.36
CA ASN A 69 -0.51 22.64 -12.20
C ASN A 69 -1.66 22.50 -13.20
N THR A 70 -2.88 22.27 -12.69
CA THR A 70 -4.10 22.10 -13.48
C THR A 70 -4.99 23.34 -13.50
N SER A 71 -4.57 24.48 -12.91
CA SER A 71 -5.37 25.69 -12.71
C SER A 71 -5.86 26.32 -14.03
N GLY A 72 -6.96 25.79 -14.57
CA GLY A 72 -7.65 26.29 -15.77
C GLY A 72 -7.18 25.70 -17.11
N ASN A 73 -6.12 24.88 -17.13
CA ASN A 73 -5.53 24.30 -18.33
C ASN A 73 -5.57 22.76 -18.33
N THR A 74 -6.65 22.18 -17.80
CA THR A 74 -6.86 20.73 -17.85
C THR A 74 -6.93 20.27 -19.31
N GLN A 75 -6.09 19.30 -19.65
CA GLN A 75 -6.10 18.68 -20.97
C GLN A 75 -7.27 17.69 -21.07
N ASP A 76 -7.85 17.56 -22.26
CA ASP A 76 -8.83 16.52 -22.55
C ASP A 76 -8.18 15.14 -22.40
N ALA A 77 -8.83 14.24 -21.66
CA ALA A 77 -8.28 12.90 -21.37
C ALA A 77 -8.01 12.07 -22.64
N ASN A 78 -8.76 12.29 -23.72
CA ASN A 78 -8.54 11.62 -25.01
C ASN A 78 -7.29 12.14 -25.74
N SER A 79 -6.73 13.28 -25.31
CA SER A 79 -5.54 13.87 -25.93
C SER A 79 -4.23 13.21 -25.50
N ILE A 80 -4.24 12.44 -24.40
CA ILE A 80 -3.06 11.72 -23.90
C ILE A 80 -3.41 10.22 -23.89
N PRO A 81 -3.24 9.52 -25.02
CA PRO A 81 -3.56 8.10 -25.08
C PRO A 81 -2.65 7.30 -24.15
N ILE A 82 -3.25 6.41 -23.37
CA ILE A 82 -2.56 5.49 -22.47
C ILE A 82 -2.86 4.08 -22.94
N ALA A 83 -1.82 3.24 -23.06
CA ALA A 83 -2.01 1.84 -23.38
C ALA A 83 -2.91 1.17 -22.33
N LYS A 84 -3.88 0.37 -22.77
CA LYS A 84 -4.87 -0.27 -21.88
C LYS A 84 -4.21 -1.06 -20.75
N GLU A 85 -3.17 -1.83 -21.06
CA GLU A 85 -2.41 -2.60 -20.06
C GLU A 85 -1.77 -1.69 -18.99
N ALA A 86 -1.21 -0.54 -19.38
CA ALA A 86 -0.63 0.41 -18.44
C ALA A 86 -1.70 1.07 -17.56
N ALA A 87 -2.85 1.42 -18.14
CA ALA A 87 -3.98 1.98 -17.42
C ALA A 87 -4.56 0.98 -16.40
N ASP A 88 -4.75 -0.27 -16.80
CA ASP A 88 -5.25 -1.35 -15.94
C ASP A 88 -4.28 -1.63 -14.80
N THR A 89 -3.00 -1.83 -15.11
CA THR A 89 -1.99 -2.12 -14.08
C THR A 89 -1.83 -0.94 -13.10
N ALA A 90 -1.94 0.29 -13.58
CA ALA A 90 -1.94 1.48 -12.72
C ALA A 90 -3.18 1.51 -11.82
N MET A 91 -4.35 1.17 -12.36
CA MET A 91 -5.60 1.11 -11.61
C MET A 91 -5.59 -0.01 -10.56
N ASP A 92 -5.07 -1.19 -10.89
CA ASP A 92 -4.91 -2.32 -9.97
C ASP A 92 -4.05 -1.92 -8.77
N ALA A 93 -2.93 -1.22 -9.01
CA ALA A 93 -2.11 -0.65 -7.95
C ALA A 93 -2.84 0.48 -7.17
N ALA A 94 -3.65 1.29 -7.86
CA ALA A 94 -4.44 2.36 -7.26
C ALA A 94 -5.54 1.85 -6.31
N THR A 95 -5.98 0.60 -6.45
CA THR A 95 -6.99 -0.01 -5.55
C THR A 95 -6.56 -0.06 -4.08
N CYS A 96 -5.28 0.21 -3.78
CA CYS A 96 -4.75 0.31 -2.43
C CYS A 96 -5.53 1.32 -1.58
N ILE A 97 -6.29 0.78 -0.62
CA ILE A 97 -7.09 1.52 0.35
C ILE A 97 -6.31 1.93 1.61
N GLY A 98 -5.01 1.62 1.69
CA GLY A 98 -4.17 1.98 2.84
C GLY A 98 -4.57 1.29 4.16
N CYS A 99 -5.17 0.09 4.14
CA CYS A 99 -5.69 -0.55 5.36
C CYS A 99 -4.61 -0.97 6.38
N GLY A 100 -3.37 -1.15 5.94
CA GLY A 100 -2.24 -1.54 6.79
C GLY A 100 -2.05 -3.05 6.98
N ALA A 101 -2.91 -3.90 6.39
CA ALA A 101 -2.80 -5.36 6.51
C ALA A 101 -1.43 -5.89 6.03
N CYS A 102 -0.88 -5.29 4.96
CA CYS A 102 0.44 -5.64 4.42
C CYS A 102 1.58 -5.40 5.42
N VAL A 103 1.48 -4.38 6.27
CA VAL A 103 2.44 -4.10 7.34
C VAL A 103 2.20 -5.05 8.50
N ALA A 104 0.95 -5.19 8.94
CA ALA A 104 0.60 -6.03 10.09
C ALA A 104 1.09 -7.48 9.88
N THR A 105 0.74 -8.10 8.75
CA THR A 105 1.10 -9.50 8.44
C THR A 105 2.60 -9.71 8.16
N CYS A 106 3.33 -8.66 7.80
CA CYS A 106 4.74 -8.79 7.50
C CYS A 106 5.53 -9.00 8.79
N LYS A 107 6.34 -10.06 8.85
CA LYS A 107 7.22 -10.33 10.01
C LYS A 107 8.18 -9.18 10.34
N ASN A 108 8.52 -8.35 9.35
CA ASN A 108 9.38 -7.18 9.50
C ASN A 108 8.58 -5.87 9.63
N SER A 109 7.25 -5.94 9.62
CA SER A 109 6.37 -4.77 9.52
C SER A 109 6.75 -3.83 8.38
N SER A 110 7.02 -4.39 7.19
CA SER A 110 7.42 -3.60 6.03
C SER A 110 6.23 -2.93 5.35
N ALA A 111 6.36 -1.64 5.01
CA ALA A 111 5.38 -0.92 4.20
C ALA A 111 5.63 -1.02 2.69
N MET A 112 6.61 -1.82 2.25
CA MET A 112 7.03 -1.84 0.84
C MET A 112 5.90 -2.18 -0.15
N LEU A 113 4.89 -2.98 0.23
CA LEU A 113 3.76 -3.23 -0.68
C LEU A 113 2.90 -1.97 -0.87
N PHE A 114 2.68 -1.20 0.21
CA PHE A 114 1.95 0.08 0.15
C PHE A 114 2.73 1.10 -0.69
N VAL A 115 4.02 1.30 -0.37
CA VAL A 115 4.88 2.22 -1.13
C VAL A 115 4.95 1.80 -2.59
N GLY A 116 5.17 0.50 -2.85
CA GLY A 116 5.28 -0.03 -4.19
C GLY A 116 4.00 0.14 -5.00
N ALA A 117 2.83 -0.09 -4.39
CA ALA A 117 1.55 0.15 -5.05
C ALA A 117 1.38 1.62 -5.46
N LYS A 118 1.69 2.56 -4.56
CA LYS A 118 1.59 4.00 -4.86
C LYS A 118 2.63 4.47 -5.88
N VAL A 119 3.86 3.96 -5.82
CA VAL A 119 4.87 4.23 -6.85
C VAL A 119 4.42 3.71 -8.20
N SER A 120 3.95 2.46 -8.28
CA SER A 120 3.45 1.86 -9.53
C SER A 120 2.25 2.61 -10.10
N GLN A 121 1.29 2.98 -9.24
CA GLN A 121 0.09 3.73 -9.62
C GLN A 121 0.42 4.97 -10.47
N TYR A 122 1.48 5.69 -10.10
CA TYR A 122 1.85 6.93 -10.80
C TYR A 122 2.95 6.72 -11.85
N ALA A 123 3.91 5.84 -11.62
CA ALA A 123 5.04 5.63 -12.55
C ALA A 123 4.61 4.99 -13.89
N LEU A 124 3.47 4.31 -13.92
CA LEU A 124 2.88 3.73 -15.13
C LEU A 124 2.18 4.74 -16.03
N LEU A 125 1.80 5.90 -15.49
CA LEU A 125 1.06 6.92 -16.21
C LEU A 125 2.00 8.00 -16.76
N PRO A 126 1.78 8.53 -17.97
CA PRO A 126 2.67 9.53 -18.57
C PRO A 126 2.94 10.74 -17.67
N GLN A 127 1.91 11.21 -16.96
CA GLN A 127 2.01 12.37 -16.08
C GLN A 127 2.95 12.12 -14.88
N GLY A 128 3.04 10.87 -14.42
CA GLY A 128 3.86 10.51 -13.26
C GLY A 128 5.26 10.03 -13.61
N GLN A 129 5.57 9.76 -14.88
CA GLN A 129 6.89 9.30 -15.31
C GLN A 129 7.98 10.36 -15.07
N VAL A 130 7.65 11.65 -15.24
CA VAL A 130 8.59 12.76 -15.06
C VAL A 130 9.14 12.79 -13.63
N GLU A 131 8.27 12.55 -12.65
CA GLU A 131 8.61 12.59 -11.21
C GLU A 131 8.99 11.20 -10.66
N ALA A 132 9.12 10.17 -11.50
CA ALA A 132 9.25 8.78 -11.02
C ALA A 132 10.49 8.58 -10.12
N ALA A 133 11.62 9.19 -10.48
CA ALA A 133 12.88 9.07 -9.74
C ALA A 133 12.81 9.75 -8.36
N ASP A 134 12.30 10.98 -8.30
CA ASP A 134 12.16 11.71 -7.04
C ASP A 134 11.08 11.10 -6.16
N ARG A 135 9.94 10.69 -6.75
CA ARG A 135 8.86 9.99 -6.05
C ARG A 135 9.37 8.77 -5.32
N VAL A 136 10.06 7.87 -6.00
CA VAL A 136 10.50 6.61 -5.39
C VAL A 136 11.54 6.86 -4.30
N LYS A 137 12.49 7.79 -4.51
CA LYS A 137 13.49 8.17 -3.51
C LYS A 137 12.83 8.76 -2.26
N ASN A 138 11.94 9.73 -2.44
CA ASN A 138 11.29 10.43 -1.33
C ASN A 138 10.36 9.50 -0.55
N MET A 139 9.55 8.69 -1.23
CA MET A 139 8.61 7.79 -0.55
C MET A 139 9.33 6.65 0.18
N VAL A 140 10.40 6.09 -0.39
CA VAL A 140 11.23 5.08 0.29
C VAL A 140 11.95 5.70 1.49
N SER A 141 12.57 6.88 1.32
CA SER A 141 13.22 7.58 2.43
C SER A 141 12.24 7.92 3.55
N GLN A 142 11.02 8.35 3.23
CA GLN A 142 10.01 8.62 4.25
C GLN A 142 9.58 7.33 4.94
N MET A 143 9.40 6.23 4.21
CA MET A 143 9.11 4.91 4.80
C MET A 143 10.17 4.48 5.82
N ASP A 144 11.45 4.69 5.51
CA ASP A 144 12.55 4.38 6.42
C ASP A 144 12.53 5.27 7.67
N LEU A 145 12.19 6.56 7.51
CA LEU A 145 12.04 7.50 8.64
C LEU A 145 10.89 7.13 9.58
N GLU A 146 9.81 6.53 9.06
CA GLU A 146 8.71 6.01 9.88
C GLU A 146 9.07 4.74 10.65
N GLY A 147 10.24 4.13 10.37
CA GLY A 147 10.71 2.92 11.04
C GLY A 147 10.03 1.64 10.57
N PHE A 148 9.47 1.60 9.36
CA PHE A 148 9.02 0.34 8.75
C PHE A 148 10.23 -0.54 8.43
N GLY A 149 10.09 -1.86 8.59
CA GLY A 149 11.19 -2.78 8.28
C GLY A 149 11.36 -3.07 6.80
N ASN A 150 12.48 -3.70 6.47
CA ASN A 150 12.84 -4.06 5.10
C ASN A 150 12.09 -5.30 4.59
N CYS A 151 11.84 -5.37 3.29
CA CYS A 151 11.24 -6.56 2.68
C CYS A 151 12.27 -7.70 2.57
N THR A 152 11.86 -8.91 2.97
CA THR A 152 12.61 -10.15 2.74
C THR A 152 11.81 -11.16 1.91
N ASN A 153 10.88 -10.67 1.06
CA ASN A 153 10.06 -11.45 0.13
C ASN A 153 9.30 -12.63 0.75
N THR A 154 8.67 -12.43 1.91
CA THR A 154 7.85 -13.48 2.55
C THR A 154 6.51 -13.72 1.85
N GLY A 155 6.02 -12.74 1.09
CA GLY A 155 4.78 -12.83 0.31
C GLY A 155 3.46 -12.72 1.10
N ALA A 156 3.50 -12.75 2.43
CA ALA A 156 2.31 -12.63 3.29
C ALA A 156 1.48 -11.36 3.01
N CYS A 157 2.13 -10.25 2.60
CA CYS A 157 1.45 -9.00 2.33
C CYS A 157 0.53 -9.02 1.10
N GLU A 158 0.81 -9.86 0.09
CA GLU A 158 -0.08 -10.04 -1.07
C GLU A 158 -1.27 -10.95 -0.71
N ILE A 159 -1.01 -12.03 0.03
CA ILE A 159 -2.04 -12.99 0.46
C ILE A 159 -3.10 -12.34 1.36
N GLU A 160 -2.67 -11.54 2.33
CA GLU A 160 -3.58 -10.87 3.27
C GLU A 160 -4.09 -9.52 2.74
N CYS A 161 -3.75 -9.15 1.50
CA CYS A 161 -4.24 -7.90 0.93
C CYS A 161 -5.74 -8.04 0.58
N PRO A 162 -6.64 -7.24 1.18
CA PRO A 162 -8.07 -7.30 0.87
C PRO A 162 -8.39 -6.80 -0.55
N LYS A 163 -7.41 -6.26 -1.27
CA LYS A 163 -7.53 -5.78 -2.64
C LYS A 163 -6.69 -6.58 -3.64
N GLY A 164 -6.03 -7.65 -3.19
CA GLY A 164 -5.24 -8.52 -4.07
C GLY A 164 -4.07 -7.80 -4.75
N ILE A 165 -3.46 -6.82 -4.07
CA ILE A 165 -2.32 -6.08 -4.63
C ILE A 165 -1.12 -7.01 -4.73
N SER A 166 -0.61 -7.15 -5.96
CA SER A 166 0.50 -8.06 -6.21
C SER A 166 1.87 -7.54 -5.78
N LEU A 167 2.76 -8.46 -5.39
CA LEU A 167 4.19 -8.20 -5.13
C LEU A 167 4.95 -7.63 -6.34
N GLU A 168 4.42 -7.73 -7.55
CA GLU A 168 5.01 -7.07 -8.73
C GLU A 168 5.20 -5.57 -8.53
N ASN A 169 4.34 -4.94 -7.72
CA ASN A 169 4.47 -3.54 -7.35
C ASN A 169 5.73 -3.26 -6.54
N ILE A 170 6.11 -4.18 -5.64
CA ILE A 170 7.39 -4.11 -4.91
C ILE A 170 8.55 -4.25 -5.88
N ALA A 171 8.48 -5.22 -6.79
CA ALA A 171 9.53 -5.42 -7.78
C ALA A 171 9.72 -4.19 -8.69
N ARG A 172 8.61 -3.55 -9.11
CA ARG A 172 8.66 -2.31 -9.90
C ARG A 172 9.28 -1.16 -9.12
N MET A 173 8.86 -0.95 -7.87
CA MET A 173 9.43 0.07 -6.99
C MET A 173 10.94 -0.11 -6.82
N ASN A 174 11.41 -1.33 -6.55
CA ASN A 174 12.84 -1.61 -6.42
C ASN A 174 13.61 -1.31 -7.72
N ARG A 175 13.03 -1.62 -8.89
CA ARG A 175 13.62 -1.26 -10.19
C ARG A 175 13.69 0.25 -10.39
N GLU A 176 12.63 0.98 -10.05
CA GLU A 176 12.62 2.45 -10.15
C GLU A 176 13.63 3.07 -9.18
N PHE A 177 13.71 2.58 -7.95
CA PHE A 177 14.68 3.02 -6.96
C PHE A 177 16.12 2.79 -7.42
N LEU A 178 16.42 1.62 -7.98
CA LEU A 178 17.73 1.30 -8.53
C LEU A 178 18.09 2.20 -9.73
N LYS A 179 17.15 2.39 -10.67
CA LYS A 179 17.34 3.31 -11.80
C LYS A 179 17.65 4.73 -11.30
N ALA A 180 16.90 5.21 -10.31
CA ALA A 180 17.05 6.54 -9.74
C ALA A 180 18.38 6.70 -8.97
N SER A 181 18.89 5.62 -8.37
CA SER A 181 20.15 5.63 -7.62
C SER A 181 21.39 5.63 -8.53
N ILE A 182 21.30 5.05 -9.73
CA ILE A 182 22.42 4.97 -10.68
C ILE A 182 22.50 6.22 -11.57
N LYS A 183 21.36 6.79 -11.96
CA LYS A 183 21.28 7.98 -12.84
C LYS A 183 21.45 9.31 -12.08
N GLY A 184 22.29 9.34 -11.05
CA GLY A 184 22.50 10.48 -10.14
C GLY A 184 22.45 11.84 -10.83
#